data_AF-A0A8H2WMM3-F1
#
_entry.id   AF-A0A8H2WMM3-F1
#
_cell.length_a   1.000
_cell.length_b   1.000
_cell.length_c   1.000
_cell.angle_alpha   90.00
_cell.angle_beta   90.00
_cell.angle_gamma   90.00
#
_symmetry.space_group_name_H-M   'P 1'
#
loop_
_entity.id
_entity.type
_entity.pdbx_description
1 polymer ?
#
loop_
_entity_poly.entity_id
_entity_poly.type
_entity_poly.pdbx_seq_one_letter_code
_entity_poly.pdbx_strand_id
1 'polypeptide(L)'
;MRLMRTPSFLFAFLVIIGVIAAPAEETSTESAEVSTAGTCRNPEVRKEWRKFSSAEKAAYIAAVNCLARKPHTSSLKPTYPRSNIPSVTEDSSYYDDMTYVHMDLTDQIHYTGLFLPWHRWFVNEHVQQLKTQCGYKGVMPYWDWSQDSLSLNTSAIFSTDSATGLGGFGDPLQDYRVTTGGFSNMTVAYPIKHNIRRQFTLFPYLDWYWLQRPNEAANITITKAYVDAAINGYVGDFVGFQNATEKAQAFHPNIHMLMGGDMAGTCPTAAGSSCVGGSTWTPNDPIFFLHHANMDRIWYLWQLKNSANANAFKGGSVSTYTDPAYPNGYPPWLNTTTVIPTDGMFTPKTIQKMLNTVGGDLCYVYQ
;
A
#
# COMPACT_ATOMS: atom_id res chain seq x y z
N MET A 1 -4.01 86.03 41.43
CA MET A 1 -5.37 85.69 41.91
C MET A 1 -5.24 84.39 42.70
N ARG A 2 -5.39 84.47 44.03
CA ARG A 2 -5.17 83.42 45.04
C ARG A 2 -6.48 82.66 45.32
N LEU A 3 -6.37 81.36 45.58
CA LEU A 3 -7.16 80.52 46.51
C LEU A 3 -6.53 79.12 46.39
N MET A 4 -5.68 78.57 47.26
CA MET A 4 -5.51 78.51 48.72
C MET A 4 -6.52 77.60 49.45
N ARG A 5 -5.95 76.66 50.23
CA ARG A 5 -6.49 75.83 51.34
C ARG A 5 -7.00 74.43 50.94
N THR A 6 -6.64 73.33 51.62
CA THR A 6 -6.00 73.10 52.94
C THR A 6 -5.54 71.64 53.08
N PRO A 7 -4.57 71.33 53.97
CA PRO A 7 -4.15 69.97 54.31
C PRO A 7 -4.99 69.41 55.48
N SER A 8 -5.13 68.09 55.62
CA SER A 8 -5.47 67.46 56.91
C SER A 8 -5.22 65.96 56.95
N PHE A 9 -4.31 65.62 57.87
CA PHE A 9 -4.28 64.51 58.84
C PHE A 9 -4.38 63.03 58.39
N LEU A 10 -3.27 62.36 58.65
CA LEU A 10 -3.15 60.94 58.98
C LEU A 10 -4.28 60.45 59.90
N PHE A 11 -4.82 59.28 59.58
CA PHE A 11 -5.11 58.26 60.59
C PHE A 11 -4.59 56.91 60.10
N ALA A 12 -3.70 56.34 60.91
CA ALA A 12 -3.10 55.04 60.72
C ALA A 12 -4.15 53.95 60.91
N PHE A 13 -4.29 53.05 59.93
CA PHE A 13 -4.74 51.70 60.18
C PHE A 13 -3.52 50.78 60.11
N LEU A 14 -3.18 50.19 61.26
CA LEU A 14 -2.32 49.02 61.34
C LEU A 14 -2.97 47.90 60.52
N VAL A 15 -2.33 47.48 59.44
CA VAL A 15 -2.53 46.13 58.90
C VAL A 15 -1.21 45.40 59.05
N ILE A 16 -1.21 44.43 59.96
CA ILE A 16 -0.17 43.42 60.09
C ILE A 16 -0.24 42.58 58.81
N ILE A 17 0.67 42.83 57.86
CA ILE A 17 0.92 41.88 56.77
C ILE A 17 1.85 40.83 57.35
N GLY A 18 1.26 39.72 57.81
CA GLY A 18 1.99 38.48 57.99
C GLY A 18 2.55 38.06 56.63
N VAL A 19 3.86 37.87 56.56
CA VAL A 19 4.51 37.23 55.41
C VAL A 19 4.05 35.77 55.41
N ILE A 20 3.00 35.47 54.65
CA ILE A 20 2.68 34.10 54.29
C ILE A 20 3.58 33.80 53.10
N ALA A 21 4.65 33.05 53.35
CA ALA A 21 5.40 32.40 52.29
C ALA A 21 4.43 31.50 51.53
N ALA A 22 4.17 31.82 50.26
CA ALA A 22 3.44 30.93 49.38
C ALA A 22 4.20 29.59 49.29
N PRO A 23 3.53 28.44 49.41
CA PRO A 23 4.20 27.16 49.18
C PRO A 23 4.70 27.13 47.74
N ALA A 24 5.96 26.72 47.57
CA ALA A 24 6.52 26.45 46.26
C ALA A 24 5.67 25.36 45.59
N GLU A 25 5.05 25.68 44.45
CA GLU A 25 4.50 24.66 43.57
C GLU A 25 5.67 23.85 43.02
N GLU A 26 5.86 22.66 43.60
CA GLU A 26 6.62 21.59 42.96
C GLU A 26 5.95 21.30 41.63
N THR A 27 6.55 21.81 40.55
CA THR A 27 6.23 21.38 39.20
C THR A 27 6.74 19.96 39.08
N SER A 28 5.88 19.00 39.42
CA SER A 28 6.08 17.60 39.06
C SER A 28 6.15 17.54 37.54
N THR A 29 7.38 17.44 37.01
CA THR A 29 7.61 16.96 35.66
C THR A 29 7.16 15.51 35.62
N GLU A 30 5.86 15.31 35.41
CA GLU A 30 5.32 14.04 34.96
C GLU A 30 5.86 13.89 33.54
N SER A 31 7.02 13.23 33.43
CA SER A 31 7.49 12.69 32.17
C SER A 31 6.33 11.86 31.64
N ALA A 32 5.69 12.34 30.56
CA ALA A 32 4.80 11.50 29.79
C ALA A 32 5.62 10.28 29.38
N GLU A 33 5.43 9.17 30.10
CA GLU A 33 5.93 7.88 29.69
C GLU A 33 5.33 7.63 28.31
N VAL A 34 6.16 7.79 27.29
CA VAL A 34 5.89 7.25 25.96
C VAL A 34 5.63 5.78 26.19
N SER A 35 4.37 5.36 26.14
CA SER A 35 4.02 3.97 26.38
C SER A 35 4.81 3.11 25.40
N THR A 36 5.78 2.35 25.89
CA THR A 36 6.58 1.38 25.12
C THR A 36 5.77 0.10 24.86
N ALA A 37 4.48 0.24 24.61
CA ALA A 37 3.60 -0.87 24.26
C ALA A 37 3.88 -1.27 22.79
N GLY A 38 4.73 -2.29 22.63
CA GLY A 38 4.87 -3.07 21.40
C GLY A 38 6.14 -2.79 20.59
N THR A 39 7.33 -2.86 21.19
CA THR A 39 8.56 -2.99 20.40
C THR A 39 8.63 -4.38 19.77
N CYS A 40 8.64 -4.44 18.44
CA CYS A 40 8.88 -5.67 17.70
C CYS A 40 10.28 -6.19 18.04
N ARG A 41 10.35 -7.30 18.78
CA ARG A 41 11.64 -7.88 19.23
C ARG A 41 12.29 -8.77 18.18
N ASN A 42 11.48 -9.50 17.42
CA ASN A 42 11.92 -10.50 16.45
C ASN A 42 11.23 -10.25 15.11
N PRO A 43 11.65 -9.22 14.35
CA PRO A 43 11.03 -8.92 13.06
C PRO A 43 11.25 -10.06 12.07
N GLU A 44 10.21 -10.41 11.32
CA GLU A 44 10.34 -11.25 10.15
C GLU A 44 11.18 -10.54 9.07
N VAL A 45 12.07 -11.26 8.41
CA VAL A 45 12.87 -10.69 7.31
C VAL A 45 12.20 -11.07 5.99
N ARG A 46 11.50 -10.13 5.35
CA ARG A 46 10.95 -10.30 4.00
C ARG A 46 12.11 -10.33 2.99
N LYS A 47 12.11 -11.32 2.10
CA LYS A 47 13.22 -11.58 1.17
C LYS A 47 12.78 -11.47 -0.29
N GLU A 48 13.74 -11.15 -1.14
CA GLU A 48 13.54 -11.13 -2.59
C GLU A 48 13.22 -12.54 -3.09
N TRP A 49 12.26 -12.68 -4.01
CA TRP A 49 11.76 -13.97 -4.50
C TRP A 49 12.87 -14.93 -4.98
N ARG A 50 13.90 -14.44 -5.66
CA ARG A 50 15.02 -15.25 -6.16
C ARG A 50 15.95 -15.72 -5.04
N LYS A 51 15.85 -15.16 -3.83
CA LYS A 51 16.55 -15.62 -2.62
C LYS A 51 15.78 -16.67 -1.84
N PHE A 52 14.52 -16.94 -2.17
CA PHE A 52 13.81 -18.09 -1.60
C PHE A 52 14.41 -19.40 -2.13
N SER A 53 14.56 -20.38 -1.24
CA SER A 53 14.82 -21.76 -1.62
C SER A 53 13.62 -22.36 -2.38
N SER A 54 13.82 -23.47 -3.10
CA SER A 54 12.74 -24.17 -3.79
C SER A 54 11.59 -24.56 -2.84
N ALA A 55 11.92 -24.97 -1.61
CA ALA A 55 10.91 -25.31 -0.60
C ALA A 55 10.09 -24.09 -0.16
N GLU A 56 10.72 -22.93 0.02
CA GLU A 56 10.02 -21.69 0.38
C GLU A 56 9.13 -21.19 -0.77
N LYS A 57 9.60 -21.27 -2.02
CA LYS A 57 8.79 -20.93 -3.20
C LYS A 57 7.55 -21.82 -3.29
N ALA A 58 7.73 -23.13 -3.16
CA ALA A 58 6.64 -24.09 -3.18
C ALA A 58 5.65 -23.86 -2.03
N ALA A 59 6.13 -23.58 -0.81
CA ALA A 59 5.28 -23.31 0.33
C ALA A 59 4.42 -22.04 0.14
N TYR A 60 4.99 -20.96 -0.42
CA TYR A 60 4.25 -19.74 -0.72
C TYR A 60 3.16 -19.99 -1.77
N ILE A 61 3.53 -20.61 -2.90
CA ILE A 61 2.61 -20.95 -3.99
C ILE A 61 1.47 -21.86 -3.50
N ALA A 62 1.79 -22.87 -2.67
CA ALA A 62 0.78 -23.76 -2.10
C ALA A 62 -0.19 -23.02 -1.17
N ALA A 63 0.31 -22.08 -0.36
CA ALA A 63 -0.53 -21.28 0.53
C ALA A 63 -1.46 -20.34 -0.24
N VAL A 64 -0.97 -19.67 -1.28
CA VAL A 64 -1.80 -18.81 -2.14
C VAL A 64 -2.90 -19.61 -2.83
N ASN A 65 -2.55 -20.74 -3.44
CA ASN A 65 -3.53 -21.65 -4.05
C ASN A 65 -4.53 -22.21 -3.02
N CYS A 66 -4.12 -22.40 -1.77
CA CYS A 66 -5.03 -22.77 -0.69
C CYS A 66 -6.02 -21.64 -0.41
N LEU A 67 -5.56 -20.39 -0.31
CA LEU A 67 -6.44 -19.23 -0.04
C LEU A 67 -7.44 -19.02 -1.19
N ALA A 68 -7.01 -19.23 -2.44
CA ALA A 68 -7.85 -19.21 -3.64
C ALA A 68 -8.89 -20.35 -3.71
N ARG A 69 -8.86 -21.30 -2.76
CA ARG A 69 -9.87 -22.36 -2.60
C ARG A 69 -10.64 -22.26 -1.29
N LYS A 70 -10.26 -21.35 -0.39
CA LYS A 70 -11.04 -21.11 0.83
C LYS A 70 -12.35 -20.43 0.44
N PRO A 71 -13.50 -20.85 0.99
CA PRO A 71 -14.76 -20.20 0.70
C PRO A 71 -14.74 -18.70 1.02
N HIS A 72 -15.49 -17.92 0.26
CA HIS A 72 -15.88 -16.55 0.56
C HIS A 72 -16.27 -16.34 2.03
N THR A 73 -15.94 -15.16 2.60
CA THR A 73 -16.37 -14.75 3.94
C THR A 73 -17.51 -13.74 3.90
N SER A 74 -18.57 -14.01 4.68
CA SER A 74 -19.68 -13.08 4.92
C SER A 74 -19.27 -11.80 5.69
N SER A 75 -18.01 -11.67 6.08
CA SER A 75 -17.46 -10.45 6.70
C SER A 75 -17.21 -9.36 5.67
N LEU A 76 -17.02 -9.69 4.38
CA LEU A 76 -16.87 -8.72 3.31
C LEU A 76 -18.17 -7.94 3.14
N LYS A 77 -18.09 -6.63 3.32
CA LYS A 77 -19.19 -5.68 3.21
C LYS A 77 -18.69 -4.49 2.43
N PRO A 78 -18.91 -4.45 1.09
CA PRO A 78 -18.51 -3.32 0.26
C PRO A 78 -19.02 -2.01 0.87
N THR A 79 -18.11 -1.06 1.09
CA THR A 79 -18.42 0.20 1.75
C THR A 79 -18.40 1.40 0.82
N TYR A 80 -17.87 1.24 -0.39
CA TYR A 80 -17.76 2.30 -1.37
C TYR A 80 -18.76 2.09 -2.51
N PRO A 81 -19.66 3.05 -2.79
CA PRO A 81 -20.69 2.87 -3.80
C PRO A 81 -20.09 2.95 -5.21
N ARG A 82 -19.78 1.78 -5.80
CA ARG A 82 -19.36 1.66 -7.20
C ARG A 82 -20.42 0.97 -8.04
N SER A 83 -20.74 1.55 -9.19
CA SER A 83 -21.60 0.94 -10.21
C SER A 83 -20.84 0.32 -11.38
N ASN A 84 -19.51 0.53 -11.43
CA ASN A 84 -18.63 0.10 -12.52
C ASN A 84 -17.86 -1.20 -12.24
N ILE A 85 -18.16 -1.90 -11.14
CA ILE A 85 -17.60 -3.21 -10.81
C ILE A 85 -18.75 -4.23 -10.65
N PRO A 86 -18.51 -5.52 -10.93
CA PRO A 86 -19.50 -6.56 -10.64
C PRO A 86 -19.77 -6.66 -9.13
N SER A 87 -20.96 -7.12 -8.75
CA SER A 87 -21.27 -7.42 -7.35
C SER A 87 -20.40 -8.55 -6.79
N VAL A 88 -20.26 -8.60 -5.47
CA VAL A 88 -19.70 -9.77 -4.76
C VAL A 88 -20.45 -11.04 -5.18
N THR A 89 -19.74 -12.13 -5.42
CA THR A 89 -20.32 -13.41 -5.84
C THR A 89 -20.14 -14.44 -4.71
N GLU A 90 -21.22 -15.12 -4.33
CA GLU A 90 -21.23 -16.08 -3.21
C GLU A 90 -20.35 -17.32 -3.44
N ASP A 91 -20.06 -17.64 -4.71
CA ASP A 91 -19.24 -18.78 -5.11
C ASP A 91 -17.79 -18.40 -5.43
N SER A 92 -17.34 -17.25 -4.90
CA SER A 92 -15.96 -16.78 -4.91
C SER A 92 -15.14 -17.35 -3.75
N SER A 93 -13.82 -17.13 -3.78
CA SER A 93 -12.90 -17.56 -2.73
C SER A 93 -12.53 -16.42 -1.78
N TYR A 94 -11.94 -16.76 -0.63
CA TYR A 94 -11.37 -15.78 0.28
C TYR A 94 -10.26 -14.93 -0.38
N TYR A 95 -9.53 -15.48 -1.37
CA TYR A 95 -8.59 -14.70 -2.17
C TYR A 95 -9.31 -13.66 -3.04
N ASP A 96 -10.44 -14.05 -3.64
CA ASP A 96 -11.28 -13.14 -4.41
C ASP A 96 -11.87 -12.05 -3.52
N ASP A 97 -12.19 -12.33 -2.25
CA ASP A 97 -12.63 -11.31 -1.29
C ASP A 97 -11.59 -10.23 -1.11
N MET A 98 -10.33 -10.61 -0.91
CA MET A 98 -9.23 -9.64 -0.83
C MET A 98 -9.12 -8.82 -2.11
N THR A 99 -9.29 -9.45 -3.28
CA THR A 99 -9.34 -8.74 -4.56
C THR A 99 -10.50 -7.75 -4.61
N TYR A 100 -11.67 -8.14 -4.11
CA TYR A 100 -12.85 -7.28 -4.11
C TYR A 100 -12.67 -6.06 -3.21
N VAL A 101 -12.05 -6.21 -2.03
CA VAL A 101 -11.71 -5.06 -1.16
C VAL A 101 -10.90 -4.01 -1.92
N HIS A 102 -9.93 -4.45 -2.72
CA HIS A 102 -9.15 -3.54 -3.58
C HIS A 102 -9.99 -2.93 -4.72
N MET A 103 -10.88 -3.70 -5.34
CA MET A 103 -11.78 -3.21 -6.40
C MET A 103 -12.71 -2.11 -5.89
N ASP A 104 -13.37 -2.35 -4.75
CA ASP A 104 -14.33 -1.43 -4.13
C ASP A 104 -13.63 -0.14 -3.69
N LEU A 105 -12.47 -0.27 -3.02
CA LEU A 105 -11.77 0.86 -2.42
C LEU A 105 -10.79 1.57 -3.37
N THR A 106 -10.65 1.14 -4.63
CA THR A 106 -9.65 1.65 -5.59
C THR A 106 -9.60 3.20 -5.64
N ASP A 107 -10.75 3.88 -5.64
CA ASP A 107 -10.81 5.36 -5.72
C ASP A 107 -10.50 6.06 -4.38
N GLN A 108 -10.48 5.32 -3.26
CA GLN A 108 -10.05 5.83 -1.96
C GLN A 108 -8.57 5.57 -1.70
N ILE A 109 -8.01 4.51 -2.27
CA ILE A 109 -6.67 4.02 -1.94
C ILE A 109 -5.62 4.36 -2.99
N HIS A 110 -6.01 4.88 -4.16
CA HIS A 110 -5.07 5.32 -5.19
C HIS A 110 -5.13 6.82 -5.45
N TYR A 111 -3.96 7.41 -5.63
CA TYR A 111 -3.76 8.85 -5.81
C TYR A 111 -4.37 9.68 -4.67
N THR A 112 -4.32 9.11 -3.47
CA THR A 112 -4.72 9.69 -2.19
C THR A 112 -3.59 9.50 -1.18
N GLY A 113 -3.69 10.13 -0.01
CA GLY A 113 -2.76 9.84 1.09
C GLY A 113 -2.83 8.40 1.61
N LEU A 114 -3.83 7.59 1.22
CA LEU A 114 -3.95 6.21 1.66
C LEU A 114 -3.06 5.22 0.89
N PHE A 115 -2.53 5.57 -0.29
CA PHE A 115 -1.83 4.61 -1.15
C PHE A 115 -0.77 3.77 -0.44
N LEU A 116 0.27 4.41 0.11
CA LEU A 116 1.35 3.70 0.78
C LEU A 116 0.88 2.97 2.06
N PRO A 117 0.19 3.60 3.02
CA PRO A 117 -0.23 2.91 4.25
C PRO A 117 -1.25 1.79 3.99
N TRP A 118 -2.19 1.97 3.07
CA TRP A 118 -3.18 0.95 2.74
C TRP A 118 -2.54 -0.26 2.06
N HIS A 119 -1.65 -0.07 1.09
CA HIS A 119 -0.98 -1.20 0.42
C HIS A 119 0.00 -1.93 1.34
N ARG A 120 0.68 -1.22 2.25
CA ARG A 120 1.48 -1.85 3.32
C ARG A 120 0.61 -2.76 4.19
N TRP A 121 -0.54 -2.25 4.64
CA TRP A 121 -1.51 -3.01 5.41
C TRP A 121 -2.02 -4.23 4.62
N PHE A 122 -2.44 -4.04 3.37
CA PHE A 122 -3.03 -5.08 2.53
C PHE A 122 -2.06 -6.24 2.22
N VAL A 123 -0.79 -5.93 1.92
CA VAL A 123 0.26 -6.94 1.76
C VAL A 123 0.51 -7.70 3.06
N ASN A 124 0.49 -7.00 4.20
CA ASN A 124 0.64 -7.66 5.50
C ASN A 124 -0.56 -8.57 5.80
N GLU A 125 -1.80 -8.12 5.60
CA GLU A 125 -2.98 -8.96 5.78
C GLU A 125 -2.91 -10.19 4.87
N HIS A 126 -2.51 -10.04 3.61
CA HIS A 126 -2.39 -11.18 2.71
C HIS A 126 -1.51 -12.29 3.31
N VAL A 127 -0.29 -11.97 3.73
CA VAL A 127 0.60 -12.98 4.33
C VAL A 127 0.07 -13.48 5.68
N GLN A 128 -0.62 -12.66 6.47
CA GLN A 128 -1.27 -13.14 7.69
C GLN A 128 -2.37 -14.17 7.36
N GLN A 129 -3.18 -13.94 6.33
CA GLN A 129 -4.22 -14.89 5.90
C GLN A 129 -3.64 -16.18 5.34
N LEU A 130 -2.51 -16.12 4.61
CA LEU A 130 -1.76 -17.32 4.23
C LEU A 130 -1.34 -18.14 5.47
N LYS A 131 -0.89 -17.47 6.54
CA LYS A 131 -0.45 -18.13 7.78
C LYS A 131 -1.62 -18.71 8.57
N THR A 132 -2.68 -17.94 8.77
CA THR A 132 -3.80 -18.30 9.65
C THR A 132 -4.73 -19.31 9.00
N GLN A 133 -5.01 -19.20 7.70
CA GLN A 133 -5.99 -20.05 7.03
C GLN A 133 -5.38 -21.24 6.29
N CYS A 134 -4.13 -21.10 5.86
CA CYS A 134 -3.43 -22.07 5.02
C CYS A 134 -2.15 -22.61 5.65
N GLY A 135 -1.85 -22.25 6.90
CA GLY A 135 -0.74 -22.81 7.66
C GLY A 135 0.64 -22.41 7.13
N TYR A 136 0.74 -21.39 6.28
CA TYR A 136 2.02 -20.87 5.78
C TYR A 136 2.93 -20.51 6.97
N LYS A 137 4.22 -20.85 6.87
CA LYS A 137 5.22 -20.55 7.92
C LYS A 137 6.31 -19.60 7.45
N GLY A 138 6.29 -19.23 6.17
CA GLY A 138 7.26 -18.31 5.60
C GLY A 138 6.86 -16.86 5.79
N VAL A 139 7.59 -16.01 5.09
CA VAL A 139 7.42 -14.54 5.07
C VAL A 139 6.85 -14.11 3.72
N MET A 140 6.44 -12.85 3.64
CA MET A 140 6.02 -12.27 2.36
C MET A 140 7.25 -12.07 1.45
N PRO A 141 7.31 -12.69 0.25
CA PRO A 141 8.35 -12.39 -0.73
C PRO A 141 8.10 -11.02 -1.38
N TYR A 142 9.16 -10.39 -1.90
CA TYR A 142 9.04 -9.24 -2.80
C TYR A 142 9.73 -9.49 -4.14
N TRP A 143 9.26 -8.79 -5.17
CA TRP A 143 9.87 -8.79 -6.50
C TRP A 143 10.65 -7.50 -6.72
N ASP A 144 11.98 -7.58 -6.69
CA ASP A 144 12.83 -6.45 -7.08
C ASP A 144 12.95 -6.39 -8.60
N TRP A 145 11.89 -5.87 -9.22
CA TRP A 145 11.78 -5.65 -10.67
C TRP A 145 12.87 -4.73 -11.24
N SER A 146 13.58 -3.96 -10.39
CA SER A 146 14.63 -3.06 -10.88
C SER A 146 15.83 -3.81 -11.45
N GLN A 147 16.03 -5.05 -11.00
CA GLN A 147 17.02 -5.98 -11.52
C GLN A 147 16.64 -6.56 -12.90
N ASP A 148 15.37 -6.44 -13.28
CA ASP A 148 14.80 -7.07 -14.47
C ASP A 148 14.47 -6.02 -15.56
N SER A 149 14.75 -4.73 -15.31
CA SER A 149 14.29 -3.61 -16.15
C SER A 149 14.64 -3.71 -17.65
N LEU A 150 15.78 -4.31 -17.99
CA LEU A 150 16.22 -4.50 -19.39
C LEU A 150 15.59 -5.72 -20.07
N SER A 151 15.10 -6.70 -19.30
CA SER A 151 14.66 -7.99 -19.81
C SER A 151 13.54 -8.56 -18.94
N LEU A 152 12.53 -7.75 -18.65
CA LEU A 152 11.48 -8.11 -17.70
C LEU A 152 10.74 -9.35 -18.19
N ASN A 153 10.42 -9.42 -19.48
CA ASN A 153 9.68 -10.53 -20.06
C ASN A 153 10.38 -11.89 -20.00
N THR A 154 11.69 -11.92 -19.74
CA THR A 154 12.49 -13.14 -19.59
C THR A 154 13.08 -13.29 -18.18
N SER A 155 12.61 -12.49 -17.21
CA SER A 155 13.06 -12.58 -15.82
C SER A 155 12.84 -13.97 -15.22
N ALA A 156 13.78 -14.40 -14.38
CA ALA A 156 13.70 -15.67 -13.65
C ALA A 156 12.51 -15.74 -12.69
N ILE A 157 11.85 -14.62 -12.38
CA ILE A 157 10.59 -14.63 -11.61
C ILE A 157 9.48 -15.39 -12.36
N PHE A 158 9.51 -15.37 -13.69
CA PHE A 158 8.57 -16.02 -14.60
C PHE A 158 8.92 -17.49 -14.89
N SER A 159 9.59 -18.15 -13.96
CA SER A 159 9.84 -19.59 -14.05
C SER A 159 8.53 -20.36 -14.29
N THR A 160 8.58 -21.31 -15.22
CA THR A 160 7.44 -22.15 -15.63
C THR A 160 7.30 -23.42 -14.80
N ASP A 161 8.23 -23.67 -13.87
CA ASP A 161 8.21 -24.82 -12.97
C ASP A 161 6.91 -24.87 -12.15
N SER A 162 6.20 -25.99 -12.19
CA SER A 162 4.86 -26.11 -11.60
C SER A 162 4.82 -26.07 -10.08
N ALA A 163 5.94 -26.33 -9.41
CA ALA A 163 6.02 -26.31 -7.94
C ALA A 163 6.59 -25.00 -7.41
N THR A 164 7.53 -24.40 -8.13
CA THR A 164 8.37 -23.30 -7.61
C THR A 164 8.34 -22.04 -8.47
N GLY A 165 7.71 -22.08 -9.64
CA GLY A 165 7.56 -20.96 -10.55
C GLY A 165 6.24 -20.22 -10.37
N LEU A 166 6.25 -18.90 -10.55
CA LEU A 166 5.04 -18.08 -10.51
C LEU A 166 4.27 -18.09 -11.85
N GLY A 167 4.78 -18.84 -12.84
CA GLY A 167 4.23 -18.92 -14.19
C GLY A 167 4.80 -17.85 -15.12
N GLY A 168 4.82 -18.15 -16.41
CA GLY A 168 5.21 -17.22 -17.47
C GLY A 168 4.14 -16.18 -17.78
N PHE A 169 4.33 -15.50 -18.92
CA PHE A 169 3.26 -14.77 -19.59
C PHE A 169 2.24 -15.75 -20.20
N GLY A 170 1.04 -15.25 -20.47
CA GLY A 170 -0.06 -16.08 -20.91
C GLY A 170 -0.08 -16.38 -22.41
N ASP A 171 -0.86 -17.39 -22.76
CA ASP A 171 -1.03 -17.86 -24.14
C ASP A 171 -2.00 -16.93 -24.90
N PRO A 172 -1.55 -16.22 -25.97
CA PRO A 172 -2.40 -15.33 -26.75
C PRO A 172 -3.58 -16.04 -27.41
N LEU A 173 -3.50 -17.35 -27.66
CA LEU A 173 -4.60 -18.15 -28.22
C LEU A 173 -5.66 -18.52 -27.16
N GLN A 174 -5.37 -18.29 -25.88
CA GLN A 174 -6.26 -18.56 -24.75
C GLN A 174 -6.52 -17.29 -23.94
N ASP A 175 -6.71 -16.16 -24.64
CA ASP A 175 -6.99 -14.87 -24.01
C ASP A 175 -5.91 -14.46 -23.00
N TYR A 176 -4.63 -14.73 -23.31
CA TYR A 176 -3.48 -14.49 -22.44
C TYR A 176 -3.57 -15.16 -21.06
N ARG A 177 -4.26 -16.30 -20.96
CA ARG A 177 -4.26 -17.14 -19.77
C ARG A 177 -2.84 -17.64 -19.45
N VAL A 178 -2.44 -17.57 -18.18
CA VAL A 178 -1.23 -18.22 -17.68
C VAL A 178 -1.41 -19.74 -17.67
N THR A 179 -0.59 -20.47 -18.42
CA THR A 179 -0.68 -21.93 -18.59
C THR A 179 0.45 -22.70 -17.92
N THR A 180 1.39 -22.00 -17.26
CA THR A 180 2.60 -22.57 -16.65
C THR A 180 2.76 -22.13 -15.20
N GLY A 181 3.70 -22.75 -14.47
CA GLY A 181 3.97 -22.43 -13.07
C GLY A 181 2.89 -22.92 -12.11
N GLY A 182 3.06 -22.57 -10.84
CA GLY A 182 2.20 -23.02 -9.75
C GLY A 182 0.80 -22.39 -9.71
N PHE A 183 0.51 -21.42 -10.58
CA PHE A 183 -0.80 -20.75 -10.66
C PHE A 183 -1.55 -21.04 -11.97
N SER A 184 -1.07 -21.96 -12.82
CA SER A 184 -1.68 -22.29 -14.12
C SER A 184 -3.14 -22.78 -14.06
N ASN A 185 -3.53 -23.32 -12.91
CA ASN A 185 -4.88 -23.82 -12.62
C ASN A 185 -5.66 -22.92 -11.65
N MET A 186 -5.10 -21.77 -11.24
CA MET A 186 -5.79 -20.83 -10.37
C MET A 186 -6.89 -20.13 -11.18
N THR A 187 -8.08 -20.07 -10.58
CA THR A 187 -9.26 -19.40 -11.12
C THR A 187 -9.64 -18.29 -10.16
N VAL A 188 -9.97 -17.13 -10.70
CA VAL A 188 -10.40 -15.92 -9.97
C VAL A 188 -11.82 -15.54 -10.38
N ALA A 189 -12.54 -14.85 -9.51
CA ALA A 189 -13.98 -14.57 -9.69
C ALA A 189 -14.29 -13.29 -10.50
N TYR A 190 -13.38 -12.32 -10.52
CA TYR A 190 -13.63 -10.98 -11.05
C TYR A 190 -12.76 -10.66 -12.26
N PRO A 191 -13.21 -9.85 -13.23
CA PRO A 191 -14.56 -9.28 -13.33
C PRO A 191 -15.62 -10.33 -13.76
N ILE A 192 -15.15 -11.47 -14.25
CA ILE A 192 -15.91 -12.71 -14.45
C ILE A 192 -15.01 -13.87 -14.02
N LYS A 193 -15.58 -15.06 -13.83
CA LYS A 193 -14.77 -16.26 -13.54
C LYS A 193 -13.83 -16.59 -14.70
N HIS A 194 -12.53 -16.59 -14.43
CA HIS A 194 -11.51 -16.91 -15.41
C HIS A 194 -10.18 -17.33 -14.75
N ASN A 195 -9.22 -17.83 -15.53
CA ASN A 195 -7.86 -18.09 -15.05
C ASN A 195 -7.02 -16.81 -15.14
N ILE A 196 -5.98 -16.69 -14.30
CA ILE A 196 -5.07 -15.52 -14.29
C ILE A 196 -4.53 -15.24 -15.69
N ARG A 197 -4.48 -13.95 -16.07
CA ARG A 197 -4.03 -13.47 -17.38
C ARG A 197 -2.82 -12.55 -17.27
N ARG A 198 -1.87 -12.72 -18.19
CA ARG A 198 -0.66 -11.89 -18.32
C ARG A 198 -0.30 -11.64 -19.77
N GLN A 199 -0.18 -10.38 -20.16
CA GLN A 199 0.13 -9.96 -21.53
C GLN A 199 1.27 -8.94 -21.48
N PHE A 200 2.51 -9.40 -21.68
CA PHE A 200 3.65 -8.51 -21.65
C PHE A 200 3.48 -7.37 -22.68
N THR A 201 3.49 -6.13 -22.21
CA THR A 201 3.24 -4.96 -23.05
C THR A 201 4.26 -3.86 -22.75
N LEU A 202 5.32 -3.78 -23.56
CA LEU A 202 6.42 -2.81 -23.35
C LEU A 202 5.99 -1.35 -23.50
N PHE A 203 5.03 -1.08 -24.40
CA PHE A 203 4.49 0.24 -24.69
C PHE A 203 2.97 0.26 -24.42
N PRO A 204 2.53 0.21 -23.15
CA PRO A 204 1.12 -0.01 -22.82
C PRO A 204 0.24 1.23 -22.98
N TYR A 205 0.82 2.38 -23.34
CA TYR A 205 0.18 3.69 -23.31
C TYR A 205 0.01 4.33 -24.69
N LEU A 206 0.29 3.62 -25.79
CA LEU A 206 0.32 4.20 -27.15
C LEU A 206 -0.97 4.94 -27.52
N ASP A 207 -2.12 4.42 -27.10
CA ASP A 207 -3.44 5.01 -27.42
C ASP A 207 -3.90 6.06 -26.39
N TRP A 208 -3.12 6.33 -25.34
CA TRP A 208 -3.50 7.23 -24.25
C TRP A 208 -3.00 8.63 -24.53
N TYR A 209 -3.64 9.32 -25.47
CA TYR A 209 -3.27 10.66 -25.95
C TYR A 209 -3.22 11.76 -24.89
N TRP A 210 -3.83 11.54 -23.72
CA TRP A 210 -3.82 12.46 -22.58
C TRP A 210 -2.58 12.31 -21.69
N LEU A 211 -1.81 11.22 -21.84
CA LEU A 211 -0.54 11.06 -21.14
C LEU A 211 0.53 11.94 -21.78
N GLN A 212 1.50 12.36 -20.96
CA GLN A 212 2.60 13.21 -21.43
C GLN A 212 3.60 12.44 -22.31
N ARG A 213 3.79 11.13 -22.04
CA ARG A 213 4.83 10.31 -22.69
C ARG A 213 4.28 8.96 -23.20
N PRO A 214 3.20 8.91 -24.00
CA PRO A 214 2.54 7.66 -24.38
C PRO A 214 3.43 6.71 -25.20
N ASN A 215 4.41 7.26 -25.92
CA ASN A 215 5.38 6.50 -26.73
C ASN A 215 6.62 6.02 -25.94
N GLU A 216 6.70 6.32 -24.64
CA GLU A 216 7.81 5.87 -23.79
C GLU A 216 7.60 4.42 -23.36
N ALA A 217 8.66 3.61 -23.47
CA ALA A 217 8.64 2.25 -22.95
C ALA A 217 8.46 2.26 -21.42
N ALA A 218 7.50 1.51 -20.91
CA ALA A 218 7.17 1.52 -19.49
C ALA A 218 8.32 1.00 -18.61
N ASN A 219 9.27 0.26 -19.18
CA ASN A 219 10.42 -0.25 -18.45
C ASN A 219 11.48 0.82 -18.09
N ILE A 220 11.39 2.04 -18.63
CA ILE A 220 12.36 3.10 -18.38
C ILE A 220 12.33 3.58 -16.93
N THR A 221 11.13 3.67 -16.32
CA THR A 221 10.99 4.18 -14.94
C THR A 221 11.17 3.11 -13.88
N ILE A 222 11.31 1.84 -14.27
CA ILE A 222 11.49 0.72 -13.34
C ILE A 222 12.96 0.37 -13.12
N THR A 223 13.92 1.16 -13.60
CA THR A 223 15.35 0.86 -13.39
C THR A 223 15.78 1.17 -11.96
N LYS A 224 16.89 0.57 -11.53
CA LYS A 224 17.48 0.86 -10.22
C LYS A 224 17.74 2.36 -10.01
N ALA A 225 18.19 3.06 -11.04
CA ALA A 225 18.48 4.49 -10.96
C ALA A 225 17.22 5.33 -10.63
N TYR A 226 16.07 5.00 -11.22
CA TYR A 226 14.81 5.67 -10.90
C TYR A 226 14.34 5.39 -9.48
N VAL A 227 14.48 4.14 -9.03
CA VAL A 227 14.13 3.75 -7.64
C VAL A 227 15.05 4.44 -6.64
N ASP A 228 16.35 4.45 -6.89
CA ASP A 228 17.33 5.14 -6.03
C ASP A 228 17.05 6.65 -5.99
N ALA A 229 16.67 7.27 -7.11
CA ALA A 229 16.32 8.68 -7.14
C ALA A 229 15.10 8.99 -6.25
N ALA A 230 14.07 8.14 -6.27
CA ALA A 230 12.91 8.28 -5.38
C ALA A 230 13.30 8.09 -3.89
N ILE A 231 14.12 7.10 -3.57
CA ILE A 231 14.54 6.83 -2.18
C ILE A 231 15.40 7.98 -1.62
N ASN A 232 16.27 8.58 -2.43
CA ASN A 232 17.23 9.58 -1.96
C ASN A 232 16.80 11.04 -2.17
N GLY A 233 15.81 11.30 -3.03
CA GLY A 233 15.50 12.65 -3.52
C GLY A 233 14.52 13.48 -2.70
N TYR A 234 13.78 12.88 -1.76
CA TYR A 234 12.62 13.51 -1.11
C TYR A 234 12.74 13.53 0.42
N VAL A 235 13.70 14.27 0.98
CA VAL A 235 13.88 14.32 2.45
C VAL A 235 12.75 15.12 3.11
N GLY A 236 11.99 14.49 4.00
CA GLY A 236 10.81 15.04 4.69
C GLY A 236 9.59 15.26 3.80
N ASP A 237 9.74 15.10 2.48
CA ASP A 237 8.69 15.35 1.49
C ASP A 237 7.98 14.04 1.11
N PHE A 238 7.03 13.62 1.95
CA PHE A 238 6.20 12.45 1.69
C PHE A 238 5.38 12.59 0.41
N VAL A 239 4.89 13.79 0.10
CA VAL A 239 4.04 14.06 -1.08
C VAL A 239 4.83 13.85 -2.35
N GLY A 240 6.03 14.45 -2.44
CA GLY A 240 6.94 14.25 -3.56
C GLY A 240 7.39 12.79 -3.71
N PHE A 241 7.70 12.12 -2.60
CA PHE A 241 8.05 10.70 -2.60
C PHE A 241 6.92 9.83 -3.16
N GLN A 242 5.69 9.96 -2.63
CA GLN A 242 4.55 9.18 -3.10
C GLN A 242 4.25 9.48 -4.57
N ASN A 243 4.29 10.74 -4.97
CA ASN A 243 4.12 11.14 -6.37
C ASN A 243 5.15 10.49 -7.30
N ALA A 244 6.41 10.37 -6.87
CA ALA A 244 7.44 9.66 -7.64
C ALA A 244 7.17 8.16 -7.78
N THR A 245 6.34 7.59 -6.90
CA THR A 245 5.99 6.17 -6.89
C THR A 245 4.75 5.83 -7.71
N GLU A 246 3.67 6.61 -7.55
CA GLU A 246 2.31 6.23 -7.97
C GLU A 246 1.79 6.99 -9.19
N LYS A 247 2.31 8.19 -9.49
CA LYS A 247 1.80 9.02 -10.59
C LYS A 247 1.79 8.26 -11.90
N ALA A 248 0.94 8.71 -12.83
CA ALA A 248 0.89 8.13 -14.17
C ALA A 248 2.30 7.99 -14.79
N GLN A 249 2.59 6.80 -15.29
CA GLN A 249 3.87 6.40 -15.87
C GLN A 249 5.07 6.35 -14.90
N ALA A 250 4.86 6.41 -13.58
CA ALA A 250 5.86 6.02 -12.58
C ALA A 250 5.97 4.50 -12.43
N PHE A 251 6.86 4.03 -11.57
CA PHE A 251 7.18 2.61 -11.50
C PHE A 251 6.05 1.73 -10.95
N HIS A 252 5.16 2.24 -10.08
CA HIS A 252 3.97 1.48 -9.66
C HIS A 252 3.06 1.16 -10.85
N PRO A 253 2.46 2.15 -11.55
CA PRO A 253 1.58 1.85 -12.68
C PRO A 253 2.31 1.16 -13.83
N ASN A 254 3.61 1.44 -14.06
CA ASN A 254 4.34 0.80 -15.15
C ASN A 254 4.52 -0.70 -14.95
N ILE A 255 4.73 -1.20 -13.72
CA ILE A 255 4.80 -2.64 -13.50
C ILE A 255 3.46 -3.32 -13.76
N HIS A 256 2.35 -2.73 -13.28
CA HIS A 256 0.99 -3.19 -13.59
C HIS A 256 0.77 -3.28 -15.10
N MET A 257 1.10 -2.21 -15.83
CA MET A 257 0.86 -2.12 -17.26
C MET A 257 1.82 -2.97 -18.11
N LEU A 258 3.08 -3.14 -17.69
CA LEU A 258 4.04 -4.06 -18.33
C LEU A 258 3.57 -5.51 -18.25
N MET A 259 2.93 -5.89 -17.14
CA MET A 259 2.40 -7.23 -16.91
C MET A 259 1.16 -7.53 -17.78
N GLY A 260 0.36 -6.51 -18.09
CA GLY A 260 -0.89 -6.67 -18.86
C GLY A 260 -1.92 -7.53 -18.14
N GLY A 261 -2.93 -8.01 -18.88
CA GLY A 261 -3.92 -8.95 -18.36
C GLY A 261 -4.58 -8.46 -17.06
N ASP A 262 -4.62 -9.31 -16.04
CA ASP A 262 -5.17 -8.97 -14.72
C ASP A 262 -4.42 -7.82 -14.05
N MET A 263 -3.08 -7.83 -14.09
CA MET A 263 -2.26 -6.77 -13.50
C MET A 263 -2.47 -5.40 -14.14
N ALA A 264 -2.86 -5.34 -15.42
CA ALA A 264 -3.25 -4.08 -16.05
C ALA A 264 -4.76 -3.78 -15.95
N GLY A 265 -5.55 -4.69 -15.38
CA GLY A 265 -7.01 -4.54 -15.35
C GLY A 265 -7.66 -4.63 -16.72
N THR A 266 -7.04 -5.38 -17.64
CA THR A 266 -7.55 -5.60 -18.99
C THR A 266 -8.69 -6.60 -18.93
N CYS A 267 -9.84 -6.26 -19.50
CA CYS A 267 -11.01 -7.14 -19.50
C CYS A 267 -10.73 -8.49 -20.18
N PRO A 268 -11.20 -9.61 -19.61
CA PRO A 268 -11.28 -10.89 -20.33
C PRO A 268 -12.12 -10.73 -21.58
N THR A 269 -11.72 -11.39 -22.68
CA THR A 269 -12.47 -11.35 -23.95
C THR A 269 -13.92 -11.81 -23.73
N ALA A 270 -14.10 -12.84 -22.89
CA ALA A 270 -15.41 -13.38 -22.55
C ALA A 270 -16.29 -12.44 -21.70
N ALA A 271 -15.72 -11.40 -21.08
CA ALA A 271 -16.49 -10.41 -20.32
C ALA A 271 -17.27 -9.44 -21.22
N GLY A 272 -16.93 -9.38 -22.52
CA GLY A 272 -17.61 -8.54 -23.49
C GLY A 272 -17.48 -7.04 -23.24
N SER A 273 -18.28 -6.24 -23.94
CA SER A 273 -18.23 -4.78 -23.90
C SER A 273 -18.76 -4.14 -22.62
N SER A 274 -19.42 -4.91 -21.74
CA SER A 274 -19.89 -4.43 -20.44
C SER A 274 -18.78 -4.33 -19.41
N CYS A 275 -17.64 -4.99 -19.63
CA CYS A 275 -16.49 -4.88 -18.76
C CYS A 275 -15.80 -3.53 -18.97
N VAL A 276 -15.68 -2.77 -17.88
CA VAL A 276 -14.91 -1.52 -17.85
C VAL A 276 -13.55 -1.84 -17.25
N GLY A 277 -12.53 -1.89 -18.10
CA GLY A 277 -11.15 -2.11 -17.67
C GLY A 277 -10.63 -1.01 -16.76
N GLY A 278 -9.50 -1.27 -16.11
CA GLY A 278 -8.85 -0.37 -15.17
C GLY A 278 -8.26 -1.13 -14.00
N SER A 279 -7.37 -0.49 -13.23
CA SER A 279 -6.59 -1.13 -12.16
C SER A 279 -7.40 -1.54 -10.91
N THR A 280 -8.57 -2.14 -11.09
CA THR A 280 -9.51 -2.52 -10.03
C THR A 280 -9.26 -3.94 -9.52
N TRP A 281 -9.16 -4.94 -10.41
CA TRP A 281 -8.96 -6.36 -10.05
C TRP A 281 -7.50 -6.83 -10.22
N THR A 282 -6.54 -5.92 -10.15
CA THR A 282 -5.12 -6.27 -10.27
C THR A 282 -4.61 -7.29 -9.24
N PRO A 283 -5.19 -7.41 -8.01
CA PRO A 283 -4.82 -8.49 -7.09
C PRO A 283 -5.20 -9.90 -7.54
N ASN A 284 -5.99 -10.08 -8.62
CA ASN A 284 -6.26 -11.39 -9.20
C ASN A 284 -4.97 -12.20 -9.44
N ASP A 285 -3.93 -11.53 -9.94
CA ASP A 285 -2.62 -12.13 -10.14
C ASP A 285 -1.80 -12.10 -8.84
N PRO A 286 -1.37 -13.26 -8.30
CA PRO A 286 -0.54 -13.29 -7.08
C PRO A 286 0.76 -12.50 -7.15
N ILE A 287 1.27 -12.17 -8.35
CA ILE A 287 2.43 -11.27 -8.53
C ILE A 287 2.13 -9.86 -8.01
N PHE A 288 0.86 -9.43 -7.95
CA PHE A 288 0.43 -8.17 -7.32
C PHE A 288 1.06 -7.99 -5.94
N PHE A 289 0.95 -9.01 -5.09
CA PHE A 289 1.43 -8.93 -3.71
C PHE A 289 2.96 -8.86 -3.65
N LEU A 290 3.68 -9.51 -4.57
CA LEU A 290 5.14 -9.41 -4.66
C LEU A 290 5.59 -8.03 -5.16
N HIS A 291 4.86 -7.45 -6.12
CA HIS A 291 5.08 -6.10 -6.60
C HIS A 291 4.87 -5.07 -5.48
N HIS A 292 3.74 -5.14 -4.78
CA HIS A 292 3.42 -4.24 -3.68
C HIS A 292 4.27 -4.47 -2.43
N ALA A 293 4.76 -5.69 -2.20
CA ALA A 293 5.79 -5.92 -1.18
C ALA A 293 7.10 -5.19 -1.53
N ASN A 294 7.43 -5.00 -2.81
CA ASN A 294 8.57 -4.17 -3.21
C ASN A 294 8.25 -2.66 -3.14
N MET A 295 7.01 -2.24 -3.40
CA MET A 295 6.56 -0.86 -3.14
C MET A 295 6.71 -0.51 -1.66
N ASP A 296 6.25 -1.40 -0.79
CA ASP A 296 6.42 -1.29 0.66
C ASP A 296 7.91 -1.25 1.06
N ARG A 297 8.75 -2.08 0.43
CA ARG A 297 10.21 -2.05 0.63
C ARG A 297 10.81 -0.70 0.24
N ILE A 298 10.42 -0.13 -0.89
CA ILE A 298 10.93 1.18 -1.36
C ILE A 298 10.56 2.27 -0.36
N TRP A 299 9.32 2.27 0.15
CA TRP A 299 8.90 3.19 1.20
C TRP A 299 9.68 2.98 2.51
N TYR A 300 9.83 1.73 2.96
CA TYR A 300 10.66 1.37 4.12
C TYR A 300 12.09 1.92 3.98
N LEU A 301 12.73 1.72 2.82
CA LEU A 301 14.08 2.23 2.56
C LEU A 301 14.13 3.76 2.59
N TRP A 302 13.16 4.45 1.99
CA TRP A 302 13.06 5.92 2.07
C TRP A 302 12.90 6.40 3.52
N GLN A 303 12.06 5.74 4.33
CA GLN A 303 11.88 6.07 5.75
C GLN A 303 13.17 5.93 6.55
N LEU A 304 14.02 4.94 6.22
CA LEU A 304 15.31 4.74 6.88
C LEU A 304 16.41 5.73 6.44
N LYS A 305 16.26 6.43 5.31
CA LYS A 305 17.31 7.33 4.79
C LYS A 305 17.52 8.56 5.66
N ASN A 306 16.48 9.05 6.34
CA ASN A 306 16.56 10.27 7.12
C ASN A 306 15.51 10.27 8.24
N SER A 307 15.83 10.81 9.41
CA SER A 307 14.88 10.91 10.53
C SER A 307 13.64 11.74 10.19
N ALA A 308 13.76 12.73 9.28
CA ALA A 308 12.62 13.49 8.78
C ALA A 308 11.63 12.64 7.97
N ASN A 309 12.06 11.50 7.40
CA ASN A 309 11.23 10.61 6.60
C ASN A 309 10.46 9.60 7.48
N ALA A 310 11.02 9.23 8.64
CA ALA A 310 10.61 8.07 9.43
C ALA A 310 9.09 8.02 9.70
N ASN A 311 8.48 9.16 10.04
CA ASN A 311 7.04 9.28 10.29
C ASN A 311 6.37 10.35 9.41
N ALA A 312 7.02 10.78 8.33
CA ALA A 312 6.44 11.77 7.43
C ALA A 312 5.18 11.20 6.76
N PHE A 313 4.11 11.99 6.81
CA PHE A 313 2.82 11.65 6.21
C PHE A 313 2.06 12.92 5.84
N LYS A 314 1.51 12.96 4.63
CA LYS A 314 0.59 14.01 4.16
C LYS A 314 -0.12 13.52 2.91
N GLY A 315 -1.41 13.73 2.79
CA GLY A 315 -2.15 13.45 1.54
C GLY A 315 -3.65 13.70 1.70
N GLY A 316 -4.33 13.85 0.57
CA GLY A 316 -5.77 14.07 0.53
C GLY A 316 -6.55 12.77 0.55
N SER A 317 -7.85 12.81 0.87
CA SER A 317 -8.73 11.64 0.85
C SER A 317 -9.44 11.43 -0.47
N VAL A 318 -9.38 12.39 -1.40
CA VAL A 318 -10.10 12.36 -2.67
C VAL A 318 -9.09 12.17 -3.79
N SER A 319 -9.24 11.09 -4.56
CA SER A 319 -8.30 10.72 -5.63
C SER A 319 -8.17 11.79 -6.71
N THR A 320 -6.94 12.08 -7.13
CA THR A 320 -6.66 12.86 -8.34
C THR A 320 -5.27 12.51 -8.88
N TYR A 321 -5.18 12.25 -10.18
CA TYR A 321 -3.94 11.82 -10.83
C TYR A 321 -3.48 12.74 -11.96
N THR A 322 -4.27 13.76 -12.31
CA THR A 322 -3.97 14.72 -13.39
C THR A 322 -3.62 16.10 -12.89
N ASP A 323 -3.99 16.47 -11.66
CA ASP A 323 -3.73 17.80 -11.09
C ASP A 323 -2.38 17.84 -10.35
N PRO A 324 -1.36 18.51 -10.91
CA PRO A 324 -0.04 18.59 -10.28
C PRO A 324 -0.02 19.40 -8.97
N ALA A 325 -1.06 20.19 -8.67
CA ALA A 325 -1.17 20.89 -7.39
C ALA A 325 -1.53 19.95 -6.22
N TYR A 326 -2.10 18.78 -6.53
CA TYR A 326 -2.56 17.79 -5.55
C TYR A 326 -2.03 16.40 -5.91
N PRO A 327 -0.70 16.21 -5.96
CA PRO A 327 -0.08 15.01 -6.54
C PRO A 327 -0.34 13.71 -5.75
N ASN A 328 -0.96 13.79 -4.56
CA ASN A 328 -1.44 12.63 -3.82
C ASN A 328 -2.82 12.88 -3.15
N GLY A 329 -3.71 13.55 -3.88
CA GLY A 329 -5.12 13.66 -3.52
C GLY A 329 -5.58 15.06 -3.11
N TYR A 330 -6.83 15.38 -3.44
CA TYR A 330 -7.54 16.55 -2.94
C TYR A 330 -7.97 16.38 -1.48
N PRO A 331 -8.15 17.49 -0.74
CA PRO A 331 -8.72 17.46 0.60
C PRO A 331 -10.13 16.84 0.61
N PRO A 332 -10.65 16.38 1.77
CA PRO A 332 -10.10 16.55 3.13
C PRO A 332 -8.71 15.95 3.33
N TRP A 333 -7.86 16.63 4.11
CA TRP A 333 -6.53 16.13 4.44
C TRP A 333 -6.63 15.00 5.46
N LEU A 334 -5.96 13.90 5.18
CA LEU A 334 -5.85 12.77 6.08
C LEU A 334 -4.87 13.08 7.21
N ASN A 335 -5.00 12.36 8.33
CA ASN A 335 -4.06 12.43 9.44
C ASN A 335 -3.73 11.02 9.95
N THR A 336 -2.78 10.90 10.88
CA THR A 336 -2.30 9.58 11.32
C THR A 336 -3.36 8.76 12.09
N THR A 337 -4.43 9.39 12.58
CA THR A 337 -5.56 8.72 13.23
C THR A 337 -6.63 8.23 12.26
N THR A 338 -6.57 8.63 10.97
CA THR A 338 -7.46 8.12 9.93
C THR A 338 -7.43 6.60 9.89
N VAL A 339 -8.62 6.00 9.87
CA VAL A 339 -8.82 4.56 9.78
C VAL A 339 -8.64 4.09 8.34
N ILE A 340 -7.91 2.99 8.17
CA ILE A 340 -7.73 2.30 6.90
C ILE A 340 -9.03 1.56 6.57
N PRO A 341 -9.66 1.84 5.42
CA PRO A 341 -10.87 1.12 5.01
C PRO A 341 -10.54 -0.34 4.65
N THR A 342 -11.41 -1.27 5.07
CA THR A 342 -11.19 -2.72 4.97
C THR A 342 -12.40 -3.48 4.43
N ASP A 343 -13.46 -2.78 3.99
CA ASP A 343 -14.78 -3.34 3.67
C ASP A 343 -15.30 -4.34 4.70
N GLY A 344 -15.09 -4.03 5.99
CA GLY A 344 -15.55 -4.85 7.11
C GLY A 344 -14.85 -6.20 7.28
N MET A 345 -13.99 -6.58 6.34
CA MET A 345 -13.35 -7.90 6.31
C MET A 345 -12.27 -8.08 7.38
N PHE A 346 -11.66 -6.98 7.82
CA PHE A 346 -10.55 -6.98 8.78
C PHE A 346 -10.75 -5.96 9.89
N THR A 347 -10.11 -6.22 11.04
CA THR A 347 -10.09 -5.28 12.17
C THR A 347 -9.50 -3.94 11.72
N PRO A 348 -10.24 -2.82 11.88
CA PRO A 348 -9.77 -1.52 11.43
C PRO A 348 -8.45 -1.10 12.10
N LYS A 349 -7.52 -0.61 11.28
CA LYS A 349 -6.22 -0.07 11.71
C LYS A 349 -6.15 1.41 11.35
N THR A 350 -5.26 2.17 11.98
CA THR A 350 -5.01 3.57 11.61
C THR A 350 -3.74 3.71 10.78
N ILE A 351 -3.63 4.83 10.05
CA ILE A 351 -2.41 5.17 9.30
C ILE A 351 -1.17 5.14 10.21
N GLN A 352 -1.28 5.62 11.45
CA GLN A 352 -0.19 5.61 12.43
C GLN A 352 0.44 4.22 12.61
N LYS A 353 -0.38 3.16 12.58
CA LYS A 353 0.10 1.78 12.75
C LYS A 353 0.89 1.27 11.54
N MET A 354 0.76 1.90 10.38
CA MET A 354 1.46 1.54 9.16
C MET A 354 2.74 2.35 8.91
N LEU A 355 3.00 3.39 9.70
CA LEU A 355 4.21 4.21 9.51
C LEU A 355 5.50 3.49 9.93
N ASN A 356 5.43 2.45 10.78
CA ASN A 356 6.63 1.75 11.25
C ASN A 356 6.45 0.23 11.13
N THR A 357 7.26 -0.43 10.30
CA THR A 357 7.17 -1.89 10.09
C THR A 357 7.62 -2.72 11.29
N VAL A 358 8.27 -2.10 12.27
CA VAL A 358 8.71 -2.72 13.54
C VAL A 358 8.04 -2.08 14.76
N GLY A 359 6.89 -1.42 14.57
CA GLY A 359 6.12 -0.79 15.62
C GLY A 359 4.63 -1.10 15.54
N GLY A 360 3.97 -1.09 16.69
CA GLY A 360 2.52 -1.28 16.77
C GLY A 360 2.10 -2.69 16.32
N ASP A 361 1.40 -2.78 15.20
CA ASP A 361 0.78 -4.02 14.71
C ASP A 361 1.62 -4.74 13.65
N LEU A 362 2.76 -4.17 13.26
CA LEU A 362 3.68 -4.73 12.28
C LEU A 362 4.98 -5.18 12.97
N CYS A 363 5.56 -6.27 12.49
CA CYS A 363 6.83 -6.78 13.00
C CYS A 363 7.65 -7.47 11.90
N TYR A 364 8.14 -6.69 10.95
CA TYR A 364 9.00 -7.15 9.85
C TYR A 364 9.98 -6.09 9.36
N VAL A 365 11.02 -6.55 8.67
CA VAL A 365 12.02 -5.76 7.95
C VAL A 365 12.24 -6.35 6.55
N TYR A 366 12.96 -5.64 5.70
CA TYR A 366 13.40 -6.12 4.39
C TYR A 366 14.88 -6.45 4.38
N GLN A 367 15.27 -7.47 3.61
CA GLN A 367 16.66 -7.80 3.33
C GLN A 367 17.38 -6.74 2.49
#